data_AF-A0AB34IS90-F1
#
_entry.id   AF-A0AB34IS90-F1
#
_cell.length_a   1.000
_cell.length_b   1.000
_cell.length_c   1.000
_cell.angle_alpha   90.00
_cell.angle_beta   90.00
_cell.angle_gamma   90.00
#
_symmetry.space_group_name_H-M   'P 1'
#
loop_
_entity.id
_entity.type
_entity.pdbx_description
1 polymer ?
#
loop_
_entity_poly.entity_id
_entity_poly.type
_entity_poly.pdbx_seq_one_letter_code
_entity_poly.pdbx_strand_id
1 'polypeptide(L)'
;MMAGSFLWAGVLAAAPPLASLRRASEAARLERERAERAQFERERAQRPQQPTATGSLPPRAPVQLLIDTDLGFDVDDVGALAVAHHLQDIGACQLLAVVHNTGFFKGIGGVDVVNQHYGRGSATSPLLGAYTGGWGGGASAQAAQDSYTSTLEAKYHPPVRSAAQVPSALLALTAALAAADDHSVVVASIGELTNLRELLRANASLVERKVRRVVFMDGSYNFGCGDAHGSGVSPWLGPTAACDGAAMYVTRHLPRSVRQIYTLNGGEVLTGGRFNDGCGMGPVKDAYQIWTGGGSRPSWDLIAVYLAVMGTDSLYSSERPGTESVDVAGNEKFDATNTTTNAAQVWIDSRHNGDVVRMLDDILCSSPCGAAAPAVAGCAGYKLHSGHNCWGSGHGAVDLESPPRSSCGTMPLADCQKKCDQTQGCDGVTVVAQQGGLVACYRKANITLSQCDYGNAWSFDTWTKLSEHVIESAE
;
A
#
# COMPACT_ATOMS: atom_id res chain seq x y z
N MET A 1 -46.12 -6.10 58.35
CA MET A 1 -45.76 -4.71 57.96
C MET A 1 -44.37 -4.72 57.36
N MET A 2 -44.30 -4.35 56.08
CA MET A 2 -43.14 -3.94 55.25
C MET A 2 -41.87 -4.80 55.21
N ALA A 3 -41.77 -5.62 54.14
CA ALA A 3 -40.50 -6.01 53.54
C ALA A 3 -40.10 -4.93 52.52
N GLY A 4 -38.92 -4.33 52.69
CA GLY A 4 -38.38 -3.31 51.79
C GLY A 4 -37.64 -3.93 50.62
N SER A 5 -38.13 -3.70 49.40
CA SER A 5 -37.44 -4.02 48.16
C SER A 5 -36.41 -2.93 47.84
N PHE A 6 -35.12 -3.27 47.86
CA PHE A 6 -34.07 -2.44 47.26
C PHE A 6 -33.96 -2.81 45.77
N LEU A 7 -34.51 -1.96 44.90
CA LEU A 7 -34.26 -1.99 43.46
C LEU A 7 -32.89 -1.35 43.19
N TRP A 8 -31.92 -2.17 42.81
CA TRP A 8 -30.66 -1.71 42.20
C TRP A 8 -30.97 -1.26 40.76
N ALA A 9 -31.18 0.03 40.56
CA ALA A 9 -31.20 0.63 39.23
C ALA A 9 -29.75 0.71 38.72
N GLY A 10 -29.28 -0.39 38.11
CA GLY A 10 -28.05 -0.38 37.33
C GLY A 10 -28.25 0.50 36.10
N VAL A 11 -27.61 1.67 36.10
CA VAL A 11 -27.46 2.48 34.89
C VAL A 11 -26.54 1.70 33.96
N LEU A 12 -27.12 0.93 33.04
CA LEU A 12 -26.42 0.42 31.86
C LEU A 12 -26.05 1.64 31.01
N ALA A 13 -24.81 2.13 31.15
CA ALA A 13 -24.26 3.07 30.20
C ALA A 13 -24.28 2.40 28.82
N ALA A 14 -25.00 3.01 27.87
CA ALA A 14 -25.04 2.52 26.49
C ALA A 14 -23.62 2.52 25.92
N ALA A 15 -23.19 1.42 25.33
CA ALA A 15 -21.91 1.36 24.64
C ALA A 15 -21.90 2.41 23.51
N PRO A 16 -20.80 3.17 23.34
CA PRO A 16 -20.71 4.18 22.29
C PRO A 16 -20.87 3.56 20.89
N PRO A 17 -21.41 4.31 19.91
CA PRO A 17 -21.55 3.82 18.53
C PRO A 17 -20.19 3.45 17.93
N LEU A 18 -20.16 2.44 17.05
CA LEU A 18 -18.94 1.98 16.36
C LEU A 18 -18.16 3.13 15.70
N ALA A 19 -18.84 4.07 15.03
CA ALA A 19 -18.19 5.22 14.42
C ALA A 19 -17.45 6.12 15.44
N SER A 20 -17.97 6.24 16.66
CA SER A 20 -17.36 7.03 17.73
C SER A 20 -16.08 6.39 18.26
N LEU A 21 -16.12 5.07 18.45
CA LEU A 21 -14.95 4.32 18.91
C LEU A 21 -13.82 4.43 17.85
N ARG A 22 -14.13 4.47 16.54
CA ARG A 22 -13.13 4.40 15.45
C ARG A 22 -12.31 5.68 15.44
N ARG A 23 -13.03 6.79 15.57
CA ARG A 23 -12.44 8.13 15.71
C ARG A 23 -11.55 8.24 16.95
N ALA A 24 -11.91 7.57 18.05
CA ALA A 24 -11.08 7.60 19.27
C ALA A 24 -9.77 6.80 19.10
N SER A 25 -9.83 5.59 18.53
CA SER A 25 -8.66 4.79 18.16
C SER A 25 -7.72 5.57 17.24
N GLU A 26 -8.29 6.17 16.20
CA GLU A 26 -7.55 7.00 15.24
C GLU A 26 -6.92 8.22 15.89
N ALA A 27 -7.65 8.95 16.73
CA ALA A 27 -7.10 10.10 17.46
C ALA A 27 -5.91 9.70 18.35
N ALA A 28 -6.01 8.57 19.06
CA ALA A 28 -4.92 8.06 19.89
C ALA A 28 -3.68 7.69 19.04
N ARG A 29 -3.88 7.15 17.84
CA ARG A 29 -2.81 6.87 16.87
C ARG A 29 -2.14 8.16 16.40
N LEU A 30 -2.92 9.16 16.01
CA LEU A 30 -2.40 10.47 15.62
C LEU A 30 -1.60 11.16 16.73
N GLU A 31 -2.04 11.03 17.99
CA GLU A 31 -1.31 11.56 19.15
C GLU A 31 0.04 10.87 19.35
N ARG A 32 0.12 9.54 19.20
CA ARG A 32 1.38 8.79 19.25
C ARG A 32 2.33 9.18 18.12
N GLU A 33 1.84 9.23 16.89
CA GLU A 33 2.64 9.70 15.74
C GLU A 33 3.22 11.10 15.99
N ARG A 34 2.41 12.03 16.52
CA ARG A 34 2.87 13.39 16.84
C ARG A 34 3.95 13.40 17.92
N ALA A 35 3.86 12.52 18.91
CA ALA A 35 4.88 12.38 19.95
C ALA A 35 6.21 11.87 19.38
N GLU A 36 6.17 10.90 18.48
CA GLU A 36 7.36 10.30 17.86
C GLU A 36 8.03 11.20 16.83
N ARG A 37 7.24 11.99 16.10
CA ARG A 37 7.73 12.95 15.10
C ARG A 37 8.87 13.81 15.62
N ALA A 38 8.67 14.39 16.81
CA ALA A 38 9.64 15.32 17.37
C ALA A 38 10.99 14.65 17.61
N GLN A 39 11.01 13.35 17.92
CA GLN A 39 12.24 12.58 18.04
C GLN A 39 12.90 12.35 16.68
N PHE A 40 12.15 11.90 15.67
CA PHE A 40 12.66 11.68 14.32
C PHE A 40 13.25 12.95 13.70
N GLU A 41 12.56 14.08 13.82
CA GLU A 41 13.02 15.37 13.29
C GLU A 41 14.33 15.82 13.94
N ARG A 42 14.45 15.67 15.27
CA ARG A 42 15.68 15.98 16.01
C ARG A 42 16.85 15.10 15.56
N GLU A 43 16.64 13.79 15.50
CA GLU A 43 17.69 12.84 15.10
C GLU A 43 18.10 13.05 13.64
N ARG A 44 17.16 13.35 12.74
CA ARG A 44 17.46 13.67 11.34
C ARG A 44 18.28 14.94 11.22
N ALA A 45 17.93 16.01 11.95
CA ALA A 45 18.68 17.27 11.93
C ALA A 45 20.15 17.11 12.38
N GLN A 46 20.43 16.07 13.17
CA GLN A 46 21.77 15.74 13.66
C GLN A 46 22.54 14.78 12.75
N ARG A 47 21.87 14.12 11.79
CA ARG A 47 22.54 13.21 10.85
C ARG A 47 23.21 13.99 9.72
N PRO A 48 24.48 13.67 9.38
CA PRO A 48 25.06 14.14 8.12
C PRO A 48 24.14 13.74 6.98
N GLN A 49 23.80 14.68 6.09
CA GLN A 49 23.07 14.34 4.87
C GLN A 49 23.87 13.28 4.12
N GLN A 50 23.28 12.10 3.90
CA GLN A 50 23.90 11.12 3.04
C GLN A 50 24.03 11.74 1.64
N PRO A 51 25.20 11.61 0.98
CA PRO A 51 25.30 11.98 -0.42
C PRO A 51 24.27 11.17 -1.20
N THR A 52 23.46 11.86 -2.00
CA THR A 52 22.59 11.23 -2.98
C THR A 52 23.45 10.31 -3.83
N ALA A 53 23.16 9.01 -3.79
CA ALA A 53 23.91 8.04 -4.57
C ALA A 53 23.67 8.34 -6.06
N THR A 54 24.64 8.97 -6.71
CA THR A 54 24.66 9.29 -8.15
C THR A 54 25.12 8.10 -9.00
N GLY A 55 24.67 6.89 -8.64
CA GLY A 55 24.89 5.69 -9.42
C GLY A 55 23.64 5.33 -10.21
N SER A 56 23.76 5.22 -11.55
CA SER A 56 22.71 4.61 -12.36
C SER A 56 22.50 3.17 -11.91
N LEU A 57 21.45 2.93 -11.13
CA LEU A 57 21.03 1.57 -10.78
C LEU A 57 20.72 0.82 -12.10
N PRO A 58 21.15 -0.45 -12.24
CA PRO A 58 20.69 -1.27 -13.35
C PRO A 58 19.15 -1.30 -13.36
N PRO A 59 18.50 -1.53 -14.52
CA PRO A 59 17.04 -1.65 -14.57
C PRO A 59 16.60 -2.71 -13.55
N ARG A 60 15.99 -2.27 -12.45
CA ARG A 60 15.58 -3.18 -11.38
C ARG A 60 14.43 -4.01 -11.93
N ALA A 61 14.59 -5.33 -11.97
CA ALA A 61 13.48 -6.22 -12.26
C ALA A 61 12.28 -5.86 -11.37
N PRO A 62 11.04 -5.99 -11.86
CA PRO A 62 9.86 -5.65 -11.07
C PRO A 62 9.90 -6.31 -9.70
N VAL A 63 9.51 -5.57 -8.66
CA VAL A 63 9.43 -6.14 -7.31
C VAL A 63 8.39 -7.25 -7.29
N GLN A 64 8.80 -8.47 -6.94
CA GLN A 64 7.88 -9.57 -6.65
C GLN A 64 7.19 -9.28 -5.30
N LEU A 65 5.92 -8.87 -5.34
CA LEU A 65 5.19 -8.32 -4.20
C LEU A 65 4.13 -9.31 -3.69
N LEU A 66 4.12 -9.54 -2.38
CA LEU A 66 3.02 -10.15 -1.63
C LEU A 66 2.37 -9.07 -0.76
N ILE A 67 1.04 -9.09 -0.68
CA ILE A 67 0.29 -8.20 0.22
C ILE A 67 -0.50 -9.06 1.22
N ASP A 68 -0.37 -8.74 2.50
CA ASP A 68 -1.10 -9.34 3.63
C ASP A 68 -1.95 -8.23 4.29
N THR A 69 -3.28 -8.26 4.11
CA THR A 69 -4.21 -7.12 4.34
C THR A 69 -5.41 -7.51 5.22
N ASP A 70 -5.98 -6.57 5.96
CA ASP A 70 -7.25 -6.68 6.70
C ASP A 70 -8.42 -5.91 6.07
N LEU A 71 -8.41 -5.79 4.73
CA LEU A 71 -9.44 -5.10 3.94
C LEU A 71 -10.86 -5.32 4.47
N GLY A 72 -11.43 -4.23 4.95
CA GLY A 72 -12.75 -4.16 5.56
C GLY A 72 -12.70 -3.45 6.92
N PHE A 73 -11.58 -3.56 7.63
CA PHE A 73 -11.40 -2.89 8.91
C PHE A 73 -11.57 -1.37 8.81
N ASP A 74 -10.81 -0.77 7.89
CA ASP A 74 -10.99 0.57 7.33
C ASP A 74 -10.78 0.55 5.80
N VAL A 75 -10.61 1.71 5.16
CA VAL A 75 -10.63 1.83 3.69
C VAL A 75 -9.25 2.03 3.08
N ASP A 76 -8.21 2.26 3.88
CA ASP A 76 -6.87 2.48 3.35
C ASP A 76 -6.29 1.23 2.67
N ASP A 77 -6.69 0.01 3.07
CA ASP A 77 -6.37 -1.22 2.33
C ASP A 77 -6.81 -1.14 0.86
N VAL A 78 -8.00 -0.59 0.58
CA VAL A 78 -8.53 -0.44 -0.78
C VAL A 78 -7.65 0.51 -1.58
N GLY A 79 -7.21 1.60 -0.95
CA GLY A 79 -6.24 2.52 -1.55
C GLY A 79 -4.87 1.88 -1.74
N ALA A 80 -4.44 1.03 -0.82
CA ALA A 80 -3.16 0.34 -0.89
C ALA A 80 -3.12 -0.67 -2.03
N LEU A 81 -4.22 -1.41 -2.25
CA LEU A 81 -4.37 -2.26 -3.43
C LEU A 81 -4.41 -1.44 -4.72
N ALA A 82 -5.07 -0.27 -4.74
CA ALA A 82 -5.04 0.64 -5.88
C ALA A 82 -3.61 1.11 -6.20
N VAL A 83 -2.82 1.46 -5.17
CA VAL A 83 -1.40 1.78 -5.30
C VAL A 83 -0.62 0.60 -5.86
N ALA A 84 -0.81 -0.61 -5.34
CA ALA A 84 -0.13 -1.79 -5.82
C ALA A 84 -0.43 -2.09 -7.30
N HIS A 85 -1.70 -2.00 -7.69
CA HIS A 85 -2.13 -2.23 -9.08
C HIS A 85 -1.59 -1.15 -10.01
N HIS A 86 -1.60 0.11 -9.61
CA HIS A 86 -0.96 1.17 -10.38
C HIS A 86 0.54 0.90 -10.53
N LEU A 87 1.23 0.52 -9.45
CA LEU A 87 2.66 0.21 -9.51
C LEU A 87 2.96 -1.02 -10.39
N GLN A 88 2.04 -1.97 -10.47
CA GLN A 88 2.12 -3.07 -11.44
C GLN A 88 1.83 -2.60 -12.87
N ASP A 89 0.85 -1.72 -13.05
CA ASP A 89 0.50 -1.10 -14.33
C ASP A 89 1.71 -0.38 -14.96
N ILE A 90 2.62 0.16 -14.15
CA ILE A 90 3.84 0.85 -14.63
C ILE A 90 5.08 -0.04 -14.68
N GLY A 91 4.93 -1.33 -14.38
CA GLY A 91 6.01 -2.32 -14.36
C GLY A 91 6.96 -2.23 -13.16
N ALA A 92 6.60 -1.51 -12.09
CA ALA A 92 7.42 -1.40 -10.89
C ALA A 92 7.34 -2.65 -9.99
N CYS A 93 6.21 -3.36 -10.02
CA CYS A 93 6.04 -4.62 -9.30
C CYS A 93 5.27 -5.68 -10.09
N GLN A 94 5.31 -6.90 -9.57
CA GLN A 94 4.44 -8.00 -9.95
C GLN A 94 3.75 -8.50 -8.68
N LEU A 95 2.43 -8.36 -8.60
CA LEU A 95 1.65 -8.93 -7.50
C LEU A 95 1.56 -10.46 -7.64
N LEU A 96 2.22 -11.16 -6.74
CA LEU A 96 2.22 -12.62 -6.68
C LEU A 96 1.01 -13.16 -5.91
N ALA A 97 0.69 -12.53 -4.77
CA ALA A 97 -0.47 -12.87 -3.95
C ALA A 97 -0.98 -11.66 -3.18
N VAL A 98 -2.29 -11.66 -2.93
CA VAL A 98 -2.96 -10.79 -1.97
C VAL A 98 -3.78 -11.67 -1.06
N VAL A 99 -3.45 -11.68 0.24
CA VAL A 99 -4.12 -12.53 1.22
C VAL A 99 -4.75 -11.69 2.33
N HIS A 100 -5.85 -12.19 2.86
CA HIS A 100 -6.60 -11.52 3.93
C HIS A 100 -6.25 -12.11 5.31
N ASN A 101 -5.99 -11.28 6.32
CA ASN A 101 -5.39 -11.70 7.61
C ASN A 101 -6.32 -11.67 8.84
N THR A 102 -7.59 -11.31 8.67
CA THR A 102 -8.60 -11.55 9.71
C THR A 102 -9.65 -12.56 9.25
N GLY A 103 -10.44 -13.06 10.20
CA GLY A 103 -11.56 -13.96 9.98
C GLY A 103 -12.80 -13.29 9.39
N PHE A 104 -12.69 -12.06 8.87
CA PHE A 104 -13.76 -11.41 8.11
C PHE A 104 -14.07 -12.22 6.86
N PHE A 105 -15.25 -12.87 6.80
CA PHE A 105 -15.50 -13.88 5.78
C PHE A 105 -15.58 -13.29 4.36
N LYS A 106 -15.91 -11.99 4.23
CA LYS A 106 -16.00 -11.27 2.96
C LYS A 106 -14.73 -10.49 2.59
N GLY A 107 -13.74 -10.39 3.48
CA GLY A 107 -12.57 -9.53 3.27
C GLY A 107 -11.85 -9.83 1.95
N ILE A 108 -11.59 -11.12 1.69
CA ILE A 108 -10.97 -11.55 0.41
C ILE A 108 -11.88 -11.32 -0.81
N GLY A 109 -13.21 -11.26 -0.62
CA GLY A 109 -14.13 -10.86 -1.68
C GLY A 109 -13.99 -9.38 -2.04
N GLY A 110 -13.79 -8.51 -1.04
CA GLY A 110 -13.45 -7.10 -1.24
C GLY A 110 -12.13 -6.92 -1.99
N VAL A 111 -11.12 -7.72 -1.64
CA VAL A 111 -9.85 -7.79 -2.40
C VAL A 111 -10.11 -8.15 -3.87
N ASP A 112 -10.91 -9.17 -4.15
CA ASP A 112 -11.19 -9.60 -5.52
C ASP A 112 -12.00 -8.54 -6.30
N VAL A 113 -12.87 -7.77 -5.65
CA VAL A 113 -13.52 -6.60 -6.30
C VAL A 113 -12.48 -5.62 -6.82
N VAL A 114 -11.50 -5.25 -6.00
CA VAL A 114 -10.45 -4.30 -6.40
C VAL A 114 -9.60 -4.92 -7.51
N ASN A 115 -9.15 -6.16 -7.34
CA ASN A 115 -8.35 -6.86 -8.34
C ASN A 115 -9.04 -6.94 -9.70
N GLN A 116 -10.34 -7.25 -9.72
CA GLN A 116 -11.14 -7.30 -10.95
C GLN A 116 -11.24 -5.93 -11.63
N HIS A 117 -11.33 -4.85 -10.86
CA HIS A 117 -11.33 -3.50 -11.42
C HIS A 117 -10.05 -3.19 -12.20
N TYR A 118 -8.90 -3.69 -11.71
CA TYR A 118 -7.61 -3.55 -12.37
C TYR A 118 -7.28 -4.70 -13.35
N GLY A 119 -8.28 -5.48 -13.76
CA GLY A 119 -8.10 -6.53 -14.76
C GLY A 119 -7.32 -7.77 -14.29
N ARG A 120 -7.17 -7.94 -12.98
CA ARG A 120 -6.29 -8.93 -12.34
C ARG A 120 -7.07 -9.88 -11.44
N GLY A 121 -8.16 -10.44 -11.96
CA GLY A 121 -8.98 -11.41 -11.24
C GLY A 121 -8.26 -12.67 -10.83
N SER A 122 -8.88 -13.43 -9.92
CA SER A 122 -8.41 -14.74 -9.44
C SER A 122 -7.97 -15.76 -10.52
N ALA A 123 -8.37 -15.57 -11.79
CA ALA A 123 -7.95 -16.41 -12.91
C ALA A 123 -6.56 -16.09 -13.49
N THR A 124 -5.94 -14.94 -13.18
CA THR A 124 -4.75 -14.44 -13.91
C THR A 124 -3.56 -14.02 -13.05
N SER A 125 -3.64 -14.09 -11.71
CA SER A 125 -2.72 -13.44 -10.72
C SER A 125 -3.21 -12.05 -10.31
N PRO A 126 -3.12 -11.66 -9.01
CA PRO A 126 -2.47 -12.37 -7.88
C PRO A 126 -3.23 -13.61 -7.36
N LEU A 127 -2.49 -14.53 -6.72
CA LEU A 127 -3.11 -15.58 -5.91
C LEU A 127 -3.89 -14.96 -4.75
N LEU A 128 -5.06 -15.52 -4.45
CA LEU A 128 -5.88 -15.12 -3.31
C LEU A 128 -5.83 -16.18 -2.22
N GLY A 129 -5.88 -15.74 -0.97
CA GLY A 129 -5.98 -16.63 0.18
C GLY A 129 -6.58 -15.91 1.38
N ALA A 130 -7.22 -16.66 2.28
CA ALA A 130 -7.88 -16.09 3.45
C ALA A 130 -7.41 -16.75 4.74
N TYR A 131 -7.32 -15.95 5.81
CA TYR A 131 -7.08 -16.44 7.15
C TYR A 131 -8.17 -17.44 7.58
N THR A 132 -7.76 -18.48 8.29
CA THR A 132 -8.66 -19.59 8.69
C THR A 132 -8.85 -19.68 10.21
N GLY A 133 -8.21 -18.81 10.99
CA GLY A 133 -8.39 -18.76 12.43
C GLY A 133 -9.58 -17.90 12.87
N GLY A 134 -9.85 -17.89 14.17
CA GLY A 134 -11.05 -17.27 14.74
C GLY A 134 -10.97 -15.75 15.00
N TRP A 135 -9.79 -15.14 14.91
CA TRP A 135 -9.60 -13.70 15.12
C TRP A 135 -10.42 -12.89 14.11
N GLY A 136 -11.20 -11.90 14.56
CA GLY A 136 -12.05 -11.09 13.69
C GLY A 136 -13.23 -11.85 13.05
N GLY A 137 -13.49 -13.11 13.42
CA GLY A 137 -14.51 -13.96 12.82
C GLY A 137 -15.90 -13.89 13.48
N GLY A 138 -16.00 -13.34 14.69
CA GLY A 138 -17.26 -13.26 15.45
C GLY A 138 -18.29 -12.31 14.83
N ALA A 139 -19.58 -12.52 15.09
CA ALA A 139 -20.67 -11.76 14.44
C ALA A 139 -20.52 -10.22 14.55
N SER A 140 -20.13 -9.71 15.72
CA SER A 140 -19.87 -8.28 15.91
C SER A 140 -18.67 -7.77 15.08
N ALA A 141 -17.62 -8.58 14.97
CA ALA A 141 -16.45 -8.25 14.17
C ALA A 141 -16.76 -8.27 12.67
N GLN A 142 -17.57 -9.22 12.19
CA GLN A 142 -18.05 -9.24 10.82
C GLN A 142 -18.81 -7.95 10.49
N ALA A 143 -19.73 -7.54 11.37
CA ALA A 143 -20.50 -6.31 11.18
C ALA A 143 -19.63 -5.04 11.24
N ALA A 144 -18.59 -5.01 12.08
CA ALA A 144 -17.65 -3.90 12.12
C ALA A 144 -16.88 -3.77 10.81
N GLN A 145 -16.36 -4.87 10.27
CA GLN A 145 -15.53 -4.89 9.05
C GLN A 145 -16.33 -4.74 7.74
N ASP A 146 -17.65 -4.95 7.76
CA ASP A 146 -18.47 -4.87 6.55
C ASP A 146 -19.04 -3.46 6.29
N SER A 147 -18.17 -2.45 6.27
CA SER A 147 -18.58 -1.05 6.07
C SER A 147 -18.87 -0.71 4.61
N TYR A 148 -18.17 -1.35 3.67
CA TYR A 148 -18.32 -1.15 2.23
C TYR A 148 -18.32 -2.45 1.42
N THR A 149 -17.71 -3.52 1.94
CA THR A 149 -17.44 -4.77 1.20
C THR A 149 -18.69 -5.41 0.61
N SER A 150 -19.77 -5.56 1.37
CA SER A 150 -21.06 -6.05 0.86
C SER A 150 -21.64 -5.19 -0.26
N THR A 151 -21.56 -3.87 -0.11
CA THR A 151 -22.08 -2.92 -1.09
C THR A 151 -21.30 -3.03 -2.41
N LEU A 152 -19.97 -3.13 -2.31
CA LEU A 152 -19.10 -3.31 -3.47
C LEU A 152 -19.32 -4.67 -4.12
N GLU A 153 -19.41 -5.75 -3.36
CA GLU A 153 -19.69 -7.10 -3.87
C GLU A 153 -21.01 -7.12 -4.65
N ALA A 154 -22.07 -6.49 -4.11
CA ALA A 154 -23.38 -6.41 -4.74
C ALA A 154 -23.38 -5.55 -6.01
N LYS A 155 -22.47 -4.58 -6.15
CA LYS A 155 -22.38 -3.70 -7.32
C LYS A 155 -21.46 -4.25 -8.42
N TYR A 156 -20.32 -4.84 -8.04
CA TYR A 156 -19.26 -5.23 -8.95
C TYR A 156 -19.22 -6.74 -9.25
N HIS A 157 -19.99 -7.55 -8.52
CA HIS A 157 -20.18 -8.98 -8.76
C HIS A 157 -18.87 -9.78 -8.98
N PRO A 158 -17.91 -9.71 -8.04
CA PRO A 158 -16.67 -10.46 -8.16
C PRO A 158 -16.93 -11.97 -8.16
N PRO A 159 -16.06 -12.78 -8.80
CA PRO A 159 -16.14 -14.23 -8.76
C PRO A 159 -15.86 -14.79 -7.35
N VAL A 160 -14.91 -14.21 -6.61
CA VAL A 160 -14.66 -14.53 -5.20
C VAL A 160 -15.45 -13.57 -4.32
N ARG A 161 -16.26 -14.13 -3.43
CA ARG A 161 -17.12 -13.38 -2.48
C ARG A 161 -16.80 -13.71 -1.03
N SER A 162 -16.12 -14.81 -0.79
CA SER A 162 -15.81 -15.23 0.56
C SER A 162 -14.56 -16.09 0.68
N ALA A 163 -14.06 -16.18 1.91
CA ALA A 163 -12.95 -17.04 2.31
C ALA A 163 -13.12 -18.52 1.92
N ALA A 164 -14.36 -19.01 1.78
CA ALA A 164 -14.63 -20.40 1.41
C ALA A 164 -14.29 -20.74 -0.06
N GLN A 165 -14.07 -19.73 -0.90
CA GLN A 165 -13.81 -19.90 -2.34
C GLN A 165 -12.32 -19.84 -2.70
N VAL A 166 -11.46 -19.63 -1.71
CA VAL A 166 -10.01 -19.48 -1.87
C VAL A 166 -9.28 -20.45 -0.94
N PRO A 167 -8.01 -20.81 -1.21
CA PRO A 167 -7.19 -21.54 -0.25
C PRO A 167 -6.97 -20.72 1.03
N SER A 168 -6.44 -21.38 2.06
CA SER A 168 -5.94 -20.65 3.23
C SER A 168 -4.81 -19.71 2.83
N ALA A 169 -4.68 -18.58 3.54
CA ALA A 169 -3.59 -17.63 3.33
C ALA A 169 -2.21 -18.31 3.44
N LEU A 170 -2.04 -19.26 4.37
CA LEU A 170 -0.82 -20.07 4.48
C LEU A 170 -0.51 -20.82 3.19
N LEU A 171 -1.50 -21.48 2.58
CA LEU A 171 -1.31 -22.22 1.32
C LEU A 171 -1.01 -21.26 0.15
N ALA A 172 -1.73 -20.14 0.04
CA ALA A 172 -1.50 -19.14 -1.00
C ALA A 172 -0.09 -18.51 -0.89
N LEU A 173 0.31 -18.08 0.29
CA LEU A 173 1.64 -17.52 0.56
C LEU A 173 2.74 -18.55 0.29
N THR A 174 2.56 -19.80 0.72
CA THR A 174 3.54 -20.87 0.46
C THR A 174 3.70 -21.15 -1.03
N ALA A 175 2.59 -21.21 -1.78
CA ALA A 175 2.62 -21.41 -3.23
C ALA A 175 3.30 -20.25 -3.97
N ALA A 176 2.98 -19.01 -3.60
CA ALA A 176 3.59 -17.82 -4.18
C ALA A 176 5.10 -17.77 -3.91
N LEU A 177 5.52 -18.03 -2.67
CA LEU A 177 6.94 -18.07 -2.31
C LEU A 177 7.70 -19.21 -2.99
N ALA A 178 7.09 -20.39 -3.11
CA ALA A 178 7.73 -21.54 -3.76
C ALA A 178 8.02 -21.28 -5.25
N ALA A 179 7.14 -20.52 -5.93
CA ALA A 179 7.28 -20.16 -7.34
C ALA A 179 8.21 -18.96 -7.58
N ALA A 180 8.47 -18.13 -6.56
CA ALA A 180 9.33 -16.96 -6.67
C ALA A 180 10.82 -17.32 -6.68
N ASP A 181 11.65 -16.41 -7.17
CA ASP A 181 13.11 -16.53 -7.07
C ASP A 181 13.59 -16.39 -5.61
N ASP A 182 14.78 -16.91 -5.33
CA ASP A 182 15.40 -16.75 -4.02
C ASP A 182 15.76 -15.26 -3.78
N HIS A 183 15.56 -14.78 -2.56
CA HIS A 183 15.84 -13.41 -2.12
C HIS A 183 15.22 -12.30 -2.99
N SER A 184 14.09 -12.56 -3.66
CA SER A 184 13.44 -11.60 -4.54
C SER A 184 12.19 -10.96 -3.94
N VAL A 185 11.48 -11.69 -3.07
CA VAL A 185 10.13 -11.33 -2.63
C VAL A 185 10.13 -10.24 -1.57
N VAL A 186 9.28 -9.23 -1.77
CA VAL A 186 8.94 -8.23 -0.77
C VAL A 186 7.51 -8.47 -0.29
N VAL A 187 7.31 -8.45 1.01
CA VAL A 187 5.99 -8.53 1.63
C VAL A 187 5.59 -7.15 2.13
N ALA A 188 4.44 -6.63 1.71
CA ALA A 188 3.75 -5.52 2.37
C ALA A 188 2.71 -6.12 3.32
N SER A 189 2.96 -5.99 4.62
CA SER A 189 2.07 -6.45 5.68
C SER A 189 1.34 -5.24 6.23
N ILE A 190 0.09 -5.07 5.81
CA ILE A 190 -0.73 -3.88 6.01
C ILE A 190 -1.96 -4.20 6.86
N GLY A 191 -1.75 -4.93 7.95
CA GLY A 191 -2.82 -5.40 8.82
C GLY A 191 -2.30 -6.38 9.87
N GLU A 192 -3.18 -7.25 10.35
CA GLU A 192 -2.88 -8.19 11.44
C GLU A 192 -1.82 -9.26 11.06
N LEU A 193 -0.90 -9.55 11.99
CA LEU A 193 0.22 -10.47 11.73
C LEU A 193 -0.10 -11.97 11.90
N THR A 194 -1.39 -12.34 11.87
CA THR A 194 -1.82 -13.73 12.06
C THR A 194 -1.30 -14.65 10.95
N ASN A 195 -1.38 -14.23 9.69
CA ASN A 195 -0.92 -14.99 8.53
C ASN A 195 0.60 -15.16 8.54
N LEU A 196 1.36 -14.08 8.78
CA LEU A 196 2.82 -14.16 8.88
C LEU A 196 3.27 -15.03 10.06
N ARG A 197 2.57 -15.02 11.20
CA ARG A 197 2.84 -15.97 12.31
C ARG A 197 2.69 -17.41 11.85
N GLU A 198 1.58 -17.76 11.20
CA GLU A 198 1.34 -19.13 10.74
C GLU A 198 2.34 -19.54 9.64
N LEU A 199 2.69 -18.60 8.74
CA LEU A 199 3.71 -18.83 7.71
C LEU A 199 5.09 -19.12 8.31
N LEU A 200 5.52 -18.36 9.32
CA LEU A 200 6.81 -18.57 9.97
C LEU A 200 6.84 -19.87 10.79
N ARG A 201 5.74 -20.21 11.46
CA ARG A 201 5.61 -21.49 12.18
C ARG A 201 5.75 -22.69 11.25
N ALA A 202 5.14 -22.62 10.07
CA ALA A 202 5.12 -23.72 9.13
C ALA A 202 6.38 -23.76 8.24
N ASN A 203 6.87 -22.59 7.78
CA ASN A 203 7.74 -22.48 6.61
C ASN A 203 8.86 -21.43 6.77
N ALA A 204 9.43 -21.26 7.98
CA ALA A 204 10.52 -20.30 8.22
C ALA A 204 11.69 -20.40 7.22
N SER A 205 12.12 -21.62 6.84
CA SER A 205 13.21 -21.80 5.87
C SER A 205 12.84 -21.39 4.44
N LEU A 206 11.56 -21.44 4.07
CA LEU A 206 11.10 -20.93 2.79
C LEU A 206 11.10 -19.39 2.81
N VAL A 207 10.63 -18.79 3.92
CA VAL A 207 10.69 -17.34 4.12
C VAL A 207 12.14 -16.85 4.06
N GLU A 208 13.07 -17.49 4.76
CA GLU A 208 14.50 -17.14 4.77
C GLU A 208 15.12 -17.16 3.36
N ARG A 209 14.69 -18.12 2.55
CA ARG A 209 15.21 -18.33 1.20
C ARG A 209 14.61 -17.35 0.18
N LYS A 210 13.32 -17.05 0.28
CA LYS A 210 12.57 -16.35 -0.76
C LYS A 210 12.37 -14.87 -0.49
N VAL A 211 12.15 -14.51 0.78
CA VAL A 211 11.82 -13.14 1.17
C VAL A 211 13.10 -12.37 1.42
N ARG A 212 13.22 -11.17 0.83
CA ARG A 212 14.31 -10.23 1.13
C ARG A 212 13.91 -9.15 2.13
N ARG A 213 12.62 -8.79 2.17
CA ARG A 213 12.13 -7.68 2.99
C ARG A 213 10.65 -7.85 3.33
N VAL A 214 10.29 -7.48 4.55
CA VAL A 214 8.92 -7.20 4.96
C VAL A 214 8.81 -5.72 5.31
N VAL A 215 7.82 -5.04 4.74
CA VAL A 215 7.41 -3.68 5.09
C VAL A 215 6.11 -3.78 5.85
N PHE A 216 6.15 -3.39 7.11
CA PHE A 216 5.03 -3.40 8.02
C PHE A 216 4.41 -2.02 8.08
N MET A 217 3.10 -1.97 7.85
CA MET A 217 2.30 -0.85 8.30
C MET A 217 2.19 -0.96 9.82
N ASP A 218 3.01 -0.15 10.51
CA ASP A 218 3.12 -0.14 11.97
C ASP A 218 2.31 1.01 12.60
N GLY A 219 2.58 2.25 12.18
CA GLY A 219 1.71 3.39 12.48
C GLY A 219 1.79 3.88 13.92
N SER A 220 2.86 3.51 14.64
CA SER A 220 3.02 3.75 16.08
C SER A 220 1.79 3.28 16.87
N TYR A 221 1.18 2.22 16.37
CA TYR A 221 -0.04 1.64 16.86
C TYR A 221 0.28 0.31 17.52
N ASN A 222 -0.60 -0.17 18.41
CA ASN A 222 -0.45 -1.51 18.94
C ASN A 222 -0.41 -2.51 17.77
N PHE A 223 0.80 -2.97 17.44
CA PHE A 223 1.10 -3.87 16.33
C PHE A 223 0.49 -5.27 16.52
N GLY A 224 -0.18 -5.50 17.65
CA GLY A 224 -1.02 -6.65 17.95
C GLY A 224 -2.49 -6.45 17.56
N CYS A 225 -3.38 -6.99 18.39
CA CYS A 225 -4.73 -7.36 17.98
C CYS A 225 -5.74 -6.20 17.99
N GLY A 226 -5.69 -5.33 16.98
CA GLY A 226 -6.70 -4.31 16.65
C GLY A 226 -7.19 -3.47 17.84
N ASP A 227 -6.44 -2.47 18.27
CA ASP A 227 -6.75 -1.55 19.39
C ASP A 227 -7.01 -2.20 20.75
N ALA A 228 -6.56 -3.43 20.98
CA ALA A 228 -6.90 -4.10 22.24
C ALA A 228 -6.34 -3.40 23.48
N HIS A 229 -5.27 -2.60 23.38
CA HIS A 229 -4.57 -1.94 24.51
C HIS A 229 -4.29 -2.89 25.69
N GLY A 230 -4.01 -4.17 25.39
CA GLY A 230 -3.80 -5.21 26.40
C GLY A 230 -5.06 -5.62 27.21
N SER A 231 -6.26 -5.19 26.81
CA SER A 231 -7.52 -5.49 27.52
C SER A 231 -8.05 -6.92 27.29
N GLY A 232 -7.36 -7.74 26.50
CA GLY A 232 -7.80 -9.07 26.11
C GLY A 232 -8.95 -9.09 25.09
N VAL A 233 -9.49 -7.93 24.73
CA VAL A 233 -10.57 -7.77 23.75
C VAL A 233 -10.29 -6.54 22.88
N SER A 234 -10.41 -6.70 21.56
CA SER A 234 -10.48 -5.56 20.67
C SER A 234 -11.90 -4.97 20.69
N PRO A 235 -12.05 -3.64 20.77
CA PRO A 235 -13.35 -2.98 20.59
C PRO A 235 -14.04 -3.33 19.24
N TRP A 236 -13.27 -3.82 18.27
CA TRP A 236 -13.65 -4.01 16.88
C TRP A 236 -13.77 -5.47 16.48
N LEU A 237 -12.76 -6.25 16.85
CA LEU A 237 -12.53 -7.59 16.31
C LEU A 237 -12.83 -8.70 17.34
N GLY A 238 -13.15 -8.31 18.58
CA GLY A 238 -13.57 -9.23 19.63
C GLY A 238 -12.40 -9.83 20.42
N PRO A 239 -12.53 -11.05 20.95
CA PRO A 239 -11.52 -11.65 21.83
C PRO A 239 -10.16 -11.84 21.13
N THR A 240 -9.10 -11.39 21.79
CA THR A 240 -7.75 -11.30 21.23
C THR A 240 -6.95 -12.60 21.28
N ALA A 241 -7.42 -13.61 22.01
CA ALA A 241 -6.68 -14.85 22.27
C ALA A 241 -6.15 -15.56 21.01
N ALA A 242 -6.82 -15.42 19.86
CA ALA A 242 -6.39 -16.03 18.59
C ALA A 242 -5.29 -15.23 17.87
N CYS A 243 -5.18 -13.93 18.13
CA CYS A 243 -4.19 -13.04 17.54
C CYS A 243 -3.02 -12.74 18.50
N ASP A 244 -3.23 -12.78 19.83
CA ASP A 244 -2.23 -12.40 20.83
C ASP A 244 -0.87 -13.05 20.57
N GLY A 245 0.17 -12.23 20.72
CA GLY A 245 1.56 -12.62 20.46
C GLY A 245 1.89 -12.89 18.99
N ALA A 246 1.01 -12.62 18.02
CA ALA A 246 1.37 -12.74 16.60
C ALA A 246 2.50 -11.80 16.20
N ALA A 247 2.37 -10.52 16.52
CA ALA A 247 3.42 -9.53 16.28
C ALA A 247 4.72 -9.86 17.00
N MET A 248 4.64 -10.19 18.29
CA MET A 248 5.78 -10.69 19.06
C MET A 248 6.46 -11.88 18.38
N TYR A 249 5.69 -12.85 17.88
CA TYR A 249 6.24 -14.03 17.24
C TYR A 249 6.93 -13.66 15.94
N VAL A 250 6.29 -12.90 15.05
CA VAL A 250 6.83 -12.49 13.75
C VAL A 250 8.13 -11.69 13.92
N THR A 251 8.12 -10.63 14.74
CA THR A 251 9.30 -9.78 14.97
C THR A 251 10.49 -10.57 15.54
N ARG A 252 10.24 -11.59 16.37
CA ARG A 252 11.29 -12.44 16.97
C ARG A 252 11.80 -13.55 16.06
N HIS A 253 10.97 -14.07 15.15
CA HIS A 253 11.27 -15.27 14.37
C HIS A 253 11.47 -15.02 12.87
N LEU A 254 11.31 -13.78 12.40
CA LEU A 254 11.75 -13.44 11.06
C LEU A 254 13.25 -13.73 10.91
N PRO A 255 13.65 -14.47 9.85
CA PRO A 255 15.06 -14.78 9.63
C PRO A 255 15.90 -13.50 9.51
N ARG A 256 17.13 -13.53 10.03
CA ARG A 256 18.02 -12.35 10.04
C ARG A 256 18.37 -11.83 8.65
N SER A 257 18.30 -12.69 7.63
CA SER A 257 18.48 -12.31 6.22
C SER A 257 17.34 -11.41 5.70
N VAL A 258 16.16 -11.47 6.31
CA VAL A 258 14.99 -10.70 5.92
C VAL A 258 15.05 -9.31 6.57
N ARG A 259 15.03 -8.26 5.75
CA ARG A 259 14.96 -6.87 6.22
C ARG A 259 13.56 -6.58 6.77
N GLN A 260 13.48 -6.01 7.96
CA GLN A 260 12.23 -5.55 8.57
C GLN A 260 12.16 -4.02 8.49
N ILE A 261 11.10 -3.49 7.89
CA ILE A 261 10.86 -2.05 7.78
C ILE A 261 9.52 -1.73 8.43
N TYR A 262 9.51 -0.81 9.39
CA TYR A 262 8.30 -0.39 10.10
C TYR A 262 7.93 1.03 9.69
N THR A 263 6.80 1.22 9.03
CA THR A 263 6.35 2.55 8.59
C THR A 263 5.49 3.19 9.67
N LEU A 264 5.95 4.31 10.23
CA LEU A 264 5.36 4.86 11.45
C LEU A 264 4.29 5.91 11.20
N ASN A 265 4.38 6.68 10.12
CA ASN A 265 3.51 7.84 9.93
C ASN A 265 2.72 7.79 8.63
N GLY A 266 1.51 8.32 8.71
CA GLY A 266 0.53 8.38 7.63
C GLY A 266 -0.74 9.13 8.02
N GLY A 267 -0.90 9.43 9.31
CA GLY A 267 -2.04 10.11 9.90
C GLY A 267 -2.36 11.48 9.32
N GLU A 268 -1.34 12.20 8.85
CA GLU A 268 -1.48 13.52 8.24
C GLU A 268 -1.37 13.49 6.71
N VAL A 269 -1.27 12.31 6.11
CA VAL A 269 -1.31 12.10 4.66
C VAL A 269 -2.73 11.65 4.31
N LEU A 270 -3.61 12.62 4.06
CA LEU A 270 -5.04 12.39 3.85
C LEU A 270 -5.40 12.27 2.36
N THR A 271 -5.71 11.06 1.88
CA THR A 271 -6.06 10.78 0.47
C THR A 271 -7.54 10.48 0.26
N GLY A 272 -7.99 10.53 -0.98
CA GLY A 272 -9.37 10.23 -1.40
C GLY A 272 -10.30 11.45 -1.46
N GLY A 273 -9.89 12.60 -0.94
CA GLY A 273 -10.69 13.84 -0.97
C GLY A 273 -11.02 14.29 -2.40
N ARG A 274 -10.10 14.05 -3.36
CA ARG A 274 -10.28 14.39 -4.78
C ARG A 274 -11.33 13.54 -5.51
N PHE A 275 -11.83 12.45 -4.91
CA PHE A 275 -12.96 11.72 -5.47
C PHE A 275 -14.23 12.57 -5.58
N ASN A 276 -14.38 13.58 -4.72
CA ASN A 276 -15.49 14.53 -4.77
C ASN A 276 -15.38 15.54 -5.92
N ASP A 277 -14.15 15.78 -6.40
CA ASP A 277 -13.87 16.68 -7.53
C ASP A 277 -14.02 15.96 -8.88
N GLY A 278 -14.69 14.80 -8.89
CA GLY A 278 -14.94 14.00 -10.08
C GLY A 278 -13.77 13.12 -10.51
N CYS A 279 -12.64 13.11 -9.79
CA CYS A 279 -11.56 12.17 -10.09
C CYS A 279 -11.91 10.73 -9.69
N GLY A 280 -11.14 9.77 -10.21
CA GLY A 280 -11.23 8.35 -9.85
C GLY A 280 -12.50 7.66 -10.35
N MET A 281 -12.49 6.33 -10.28
CA MET A 281 -13.60 5.50 -10.74
C MET A 281 -13.63 4.15 -10.03
N GLY A 282 -14.71 3.41 -10.25
CA GLY A 282 -14.79 2.01 -9.83
C GLY A 282 -14.87 1.82 -8.31
N PRO A 283 -14.57 0.59 -7.84
CA PRO A 283 -14.77 0.21 -6.46
C PRO A 283 -13.87 0.96 -5.48
N VAL A 284 -12.71 1.46 -5.91
CA VAL A 284 -11.81 2.24 -5.05
C VAL A 284 -12.50 3.54 -4.63
N LYS A 285 -13.01 4.30 -5.62
CA LYS A 285 -13.77 5.52 -5.38
C LYS A 285 -15.01 5.26 -4.52
N ASP A 286 -15.78 4.24 -4.87
CA ASP A 286 -16.99 3.89 -4.14
C ASP A 286 -16.71 3.51 -2.68
N ALA A 287 -15.67 2.71 -2.42
CA ALA A 287 -15.28 2.30 -1.08
C ALA A 287 -14.95 3.53 -0.22
N TYR A 288 -14.11 4.44 -0.74
CA TYR A 288 -13.76 5.68 -0.07
C TYR A 288 -14.99 6.53 0.20
N GLN A 289 -15.86 6.73 -0.80
CA GLN A 289 -17.07 7.53 -0.62
C GLN A 289 -18.03 6.96 0.43
N ILE A 290 -18.20 5.64 0.47
CA ILE A 290 -19.01 4.96 1.49
C ILE A 290 -18.38 5.13 2.88
N TRP A 291 -17.07 4.89 3.00
CA TRP A 291 -16.38 4.90 4.29
C TRP A 291 -16.23 6.31 4.87
N THR A 292 -15.74 7.26 4.06
CA THR A 292 -15.41 8.61 4.52
C THR A 292 -16.61 9.56 4.48
N GLY A 293 -17.71 9.18 3.81
CA GLY A 293 -18.83 10.07 3.52
C GLY A 293 -18.43 11.21 2.59
N GLY A 294 -17.49 10.98 1.68
CA GLY A 294 -16.91 12.01 0.81
C GLY A 294 -15.82 12.86 1.49
N GLY A 295 -15.22 12.37 2.58
CA GLY A 295 -13.98 12.93 3.13
C GLY A 295 -12.72 12.25 2.60
N SER A 296 -11.60 12.52 3.28
CA SER A 296 -10.32 11.82 3.07
C SER A 296 -10.06 10.79 4.18
N ARG A 297 -9.12 9.88 3.94
CA ARG A 297 -8.62 8.88 4.91
C ARG A 297 -7.09 9.02 5.05
N PRO A 298 -6.50 8.87 6.24
CA PRO A 298 -5.04 8.79 6.35
C PRO A 298 -4.47 7.57 5.62
N SER A 299 -3.24 7.67 5.14
CA SER A 299 -2.76 6.81 4.04
C SER A 299 -1.72 5.78 4.46
N TRP A 300 -1.90 5.16 5.62
CA TRP A 300 -0.90 4.28 6.21
C TRP A 300 -0.54 3.07 5.34
N ASP A 301 -1.55 2.32 4.90
CA ASP A 301 -1.34 1.13 4.07
C ASP A 301 -0.79 1.50 2.69
N LEU A 302 -1.27 2.61 2.12
CA LEU A 302 -0.80 3.14 0.84
C LEU A 302 0.69 3.43 0.88
N ILE A 303 1.15 4.08 1.96
CA ILE A 303 2.56 4.37 2.19
C ILE A 303 3.36 3.08 2.32
N ALA A 304 2.90 2.12 3.11
CA ALA A 304 3.59 0.85 3.30
C ALA A 304 3.77 0.08 1.97
N VAL A 305 2.71 -0.01 1.15
CA VAL A 305 2.78 -0.63 -0.18
C VAL A 305 3.69 0.14 -1.12
N TYR A 306 3.61 1.48 -1.15
CA TYR A 306 4.45 2.29 -2.02
C TYR A 306 5.94 2.10 -1.67
N LEU A 307 6.31 2.15 -0.39
CA LEU A 307 7.68 1.95 0.08
C LEU A 307 8.18 0.51 -0.15
N ALA A 308 7.30 -0.49 -0.08
CA ALA A 308 7.63 -1.88 -0.39
C ALA A 308 8.11 -2.05 -1.84
N VAL A 309 7.50 -1.33 -2.77
CA VAL A 309 7.83 -1.39 -4.20
C VAL A 309 8.94 -0.41 -4.57
N MET A 310 8.76 0.87 -4.26
CA MET A 310 9.60 1.96 -4.74
C MET A 310 10.87 2.16 -3.91
N GLY A 311 10.91 1.66 -2.68
CA GLY A 311 12.04 1.80 -1.76
C GLY A 311 11.78 2.81 -0.64
N THR A 312 12.55 2.66 0.43
CA THR A 312 12.47 3.43 1.68
C THR A 312 13.16 4.80 1.61
N ASP A 313 13.67 5.16 0.45
CA ASP A 313 14.19 6.47 0.07
C ASP A 313 13.19 7.27 -0.79
N SER A 314 12.05 6.67 -1.14
CA SER A 314 10.94 7.34 -1.83
C SER A 314 10.03 8.10 -0.85
N LEU A 315 9.04 8.84 -1.37
CA LEU A 315 8.08 9.64 -0.58
C LEU A 315 8.74 10.59 0.45
N TYR A 316 9.91 11.15 0.14
CA TYR A 316 10.65 12.02 1.06
C TYR A 316 10.92 11.37 2.43
N SER A 317 11.03 10.05 2.46
CA SER A 317 11.18 9.29 3.70
C SER A 317 12.65 9.07 4.10
N SER A 318 12.85 8.70 5.36
CA SER A 318 14.18 8.41 5.90
C SER A 318 14.13 7.23 6.85
N GLU A 319 15.16 6.38 6.78
CA GLU A 319 15.32 5.24 7.68
C GLU A 319 16.00 5.63 9.00
N ARG A 320 15.49 5.05 10.08
CA ARG A 320 16.14 4.95 11.38
C ARG A 320 16.43 3.48 11.69
N PRO A 321 17.69 3.03 11.54
CA PRO A 321 18.09 1.69 11.96
C PRO A 321 17.91 1.47 13.47
N GLY A 322 17.60 0.25 13.85
CA GLY A 322 17.41 -0.14 15.25
C GLY A 322 16.78 -1.53 15.36
N THR A 323 16.31 -1.87 16.55
CA THR A 323 15.59 -3.12 16.85
C THR A 323 14.19 -2.82 17.35
N GLU A 324 13.18 -3.44 16.74
CA GLU A 324 11.81 -3.43 17.25
C GLU A 324 11.60 -4.59 18.23
N SER A 325 10.89 -4.32 19.33
CA SER A 325 10.55 -5.34 20.32
C SER A 325 9.10 -5.23 20.72
N VAL A 326 8.37 -6.33 20.53
CA VAL A 326 6.92 -6.37 20.74
C VAL A 326 6.60 -7.38 21.84
N ASP A 327 5.70 -7.00 22.76
CA ASP A 327 5.18 -7.89 23.79
C ASP A 327 3.95 -8.69 23.31
N VAL A 328 3.43 -9.56 24.17
CA VAL A 328 2.29 -10.43 23.80
C VAL A 328 1.01 -9.64 23.48
N ALA A 329 0.84 -8.47 24.10
CA ALA A 329 -0.30 -7.58 23.91
C ALA A 329 -0.12 -6.66 22.70
N GLY A 330 1.05 -6.71 22.05
CA GLY A 330 1.40 -5.89 20.89
C GLY A 330 1.96 -4.51 21.23
N ASN A 331 2.35 -4.26 22.50
CA ASN A 331 3.08 -3.04 22.83
C ASN A 331 4.48 -3.11 22.23
N GLU A 332 4.82 -2.08 21.46
CA GLU A 332 6.08 -1.91 20.75
C GLU A 332 7.10 -1.12 21.58
N LYS A 333 8.38 -1.33 21.29
CA LYS A 333 9.49 -0.57 21.83
C LYS A 333 10.66 -0.67 20.86
N PHE A 334 10.97 0.46 20.24
CA PHE A 334 12.10 0.60 19.36
C PHE A 334 13.39 1.02 20.11
N ASP A 335 14.45 0.25 19.93
CA ASP A 335 15.79 0.57 20.39
C ASP A 335 16.68 1.01 19.23
N ALA A 336 16.81 2.32 19.06
CA ALA A 336 17.66 2.93 18.02
C ALA A 336 19.17 2.75 18.30
N THR A 337 19.57 2.31 19.50
CA THR A 337 20.97 2.05 19.84
C THR A 337 21.39 0.64 19.43
N ASN A 338 20.45 -0.29 19.32
CA ASN A 338 20.69 -1.64 18.86
C ASN A 338 20.51 -1.76 17.34
N THR A 339 21.60 -1.60 16.59
CA THR A 339 21.60 -1.73 15.13
C THR A 339 22.07 -3.11 14.64
N THR A 340 22.18 -4.09 15.55
CA THR A 340 22.64 -5.45 15.21
C THR A 340 21.58 -6.29 14.49
N THR A 341 20.33 -5.84 14.51
CA THR A 341 19.23 -6.46 13.78
C THR A 341 19.07 -5.89 12.38
N ASN A 342 18.54 -6.70 11.47
CA ASN A 342 18.20 -6.25 10.13
C ASN A 342 16.85 -5.51 10.11
N ALA A 343 16.69 -4.49 10.96
CA ALA A 343 15.46 -3.70 11.09
C ALA A 343 15.70 -2.18 10.99
N ALA A 344 14.66 -1.45 10.59
CA ALA A 344 14.57 0.01 10.68
C ALA A 344 13.12 0.47 10.75
N GLN A 345 12.93 1.62 11.37
CA GLN A 345 11.71 2.41 11.20
C GLN A 345 11.89 3.38 10.02
N VAL A 346 10.82 3.67 9.30
CA VAL A 346 10.77 4.65 8.22
C VAL A 346 9.78 5.75 8.58
N TRP A 347 10.22 6.99 8.30
CA TRP A 347 9.44 8.19 8.57
C TRP A 347 9.40 9.09 7.33
N ILE A 348 8.20 9.46 6.89
CA ILE A 348 7.98 10.48 5.85
C ILE A 348 8.19 11.87 6.45
N ASP A 349 9.00 12.70 5.79
CA ASP A 349 9.16 14.10 6.16
C ASP A 349 7.83 14.85 6.08
N SER A 350 7.30 15.27 7.23
CA SER A 350 6.00 15.90 7.30
C SER A 350 5.90 17.24 6.58
N ARG A 351 7.04 17.89 6.27
CA ARG A 351 7.06 19.09 5.42
C ARG A 351 6.60 18.80 3.99
N HIS A 352 6.63 17.53 3.58
CA HIS A 352 6.23 17.04 2.27
C HIS A 352 4.91 16.24 2.30
N ASN A 353 4.14 16.27 3.40
CA ASN A 353 2.85 15.56 3.46
C ASN A 353 1.92 15.94 2.30
N GLY A 354 1.87 17.23 1.91
CA GLY A 354 1.06 17.67 0.77
C GLY A 354 1.53 17.08 -0.57
N ASP A 355 2.85 16.94 -0.76
CA ASP A 355 3.42 16.32 -1.96
C ASP A 355 3.06 14.83 -2.03
N VAL A 356 3.20 14.13 -0.90
CA VAL A 356 2.85 12.71 -0.79
C VAL A 356 1.35 12.48 -0.99
N VAL A 357 0.49 13.31 -0.40
CA VAL A 357 -0.97 13.27 -0.65
C VAL A 357 -1.25 13.41 -2.13
N ARG A 358 -0.66 14.42 -2.79
CA ARG A 358 -0.85 14.63 -4.22
C ARG A 358 -0.40 13.41 -5.04
N MET A 359 0.77 12.85 -4.75
CA MET A 359 1.29 11.65 -5.45
C MET A 359 0.35 10.45 -5.31
N LEU A 360 -0.12 10.17 -4.09
CA LEU A 360 -1.02 9.05 -3.83
C LEU A 360 -2.41 9.31 -4.43
N ASP A 361 -2.96 10.52 -4.33
CA ASP A 361 -4.23 10.86 -4.98
C ASP A 361 -4.13 10.79 -6.51
N ASP A 362 -3.01 11.20 -7.11
CA ASP A 362 -2.80 11.05 -8.56
C ASP A 362 -2.87 9.58 -8.98
N ILE A 363 -2.33 8.67 -8.16
CA ILE A 363 -2.47 7.22 -8.34
C ILE A 363 -3.92 6.78 -8.18
N LEU A 364 -4.60 7.17 -7.10
CA LEU A 364 -6.00 6.79 -6.84
C LEU A 364 -6.97 7.34 -7.90
N CYS A 365 -6.67 8.51 -8.47
CA CYS A 365 -7.43 9.12 -9.55
C CYS A 365 -7.12 8.51 -10.93
N SER A 366 -6.05 7.71 -11.06
CA SER A 366 -5.64 7.12 -12.33
C SER A 366 -6.57 5.98 -12.77
N SER A 367 -6.84 5.91 -14.07
CA SER A 367 -7.60 4.80 -14.65
C SER A 367 -6.73 3.55 -14.74
N PRO A 368 -7.27 2.33 -14.48
CA PRO A 368 -6.56 1.08 -14.73
C PRO A 368 -6.08 0.96 -16.19
N CYS A 369 -4.89 0.39 -16.42
CA CYS A 369 -4.46 0.02 -17.78
C CYS A 369 -5.41 -1.09 -18.31
N GLY A 370 -5.88 -0.96 -19.56
CA GLY A 370 -6.95 -1.78 -20.13
C GLY A 370 -6.68 -3.30 -20.06
N ALA A 371 -7.61 -4.03 -19.45
CA ALA A 371 -7.51 -5.48 -19.27
C ALA A 371 -7.89 -6.25 -20.54
N ALA A 372 -6.92 -6.96 -21.15
CA ALA A 372 -7.13 -8.21 -21.90
C ALA A 372 -5.80 -8.80 -22.44
N ALA A 373 -5.04 -9.56 -21.63
CA ALA A 373 -4.22 -10.74 -22.02
C ALA A 373 -3.34 -11.20 -20.84
N PRO A 374 -3.05 -12.51 -20.69
CA PRO A 374 -2.24 -13.02 -19.59
C PRO A 374 -0.74 -12.79 -19.85
N ALA A 375 -0.02 -12.54 -18.76
CA ALA A 375 1.42 -12.25 -18.66
C ALA A 375 1.85 -10.83 -19.08
N VAL A 376 2.17 -10.02 -18.06
CA VAL A 376 2.84 -8.71 -18.11
C VAL A 376 2.03 -7.56 -18.73
N ALA A 377 0.76 -7.43 -18.37
CA ALA A 377 0.01 -6.19 -18.60
C ALA A 377 0.36 -5.17 -17.50
N GLY A 378 1.49 -4.48 -17.69
CA GLY A 378 1.53 -3.05 -17.42
C GLY A 378 0.91 -2.33 -18.61
N CYS A 379 0.89 -1.01 -18.63
CA CYS A 379 0.86 -0.22 -19.86
C CYS A 379 2.13 -0.56 -20.69
N ALA A 380 2.14 -1.76 -21.28
CA ALA A 380 3.31 -2.50 -21.75
C ALA A 380 3.94 -1.77 -22.92
N GLY A 381 5.07 -1.15 -22.65
CA GLY A 381 5.78 -0.31 -23.60
C GLY A 381 6.34 0.95 -22.96
N TYR A 382 5.96 1.33 -21.74
CA TYR A 382 6.48 2.54 -21.07
C TYR A 382 6.97 2.27 -19.65
N LYS A 383 8.04 2.97 -19.25
CA LYS A 383 8.62 3.00 -17.90
C LYS A 383 8.43 4.38 -17.28
N LEU A 384 7.85 4.46 -16.09
CA LEU A 384 7.74 5.69 -15.32
C LEU A 384 9.10 6.09 -14.70
N HIS A 385 9.41 7.38 -14.80
CA HIS A 385 10.46 8.08 -14.07
C HIS A 385 9.79 9.21 -13.30
N SER A 386 9.31 8.90 -12.10
CA SER A 386 8.52 9.84 -11.33
C SER A 386 9.35 11.06 -10.92
N GLY A 387 8.73 12.24 -10.95
CA GLY A 387 9.36 13.52 -10.61
C GLY A 387 10.43 13.99 -11.61
N HIS A 388 10.64 13.28 -12.71
CA HIS A 388 11.54 13.70 -13.77
C HIS A 388 10.80 14.63 -14.72
N ASN A 389 11.24 15.87 -14.75
CA ASN A 389 10.75 16.89 -15.65
C ASN A 389 11.65 16.96 -16.90
N CYS A 390 11.21 16.31 -17.99
CA CYS A 390 11.84 16.45 -19.30
C CYS A 390 11.04 17.40 -20.23
N TRP A 391 10.31 18.36 -19.65
CA TRP A 391 9.47 19.31 -20.39
C TRP A 391 10.25 20.57 -20.79
N GLY A 392 10.26 20.87 -22.09
CA GLY A 392 10.80 22.10 -22.65
C GLY A 392 12.25 22.02 -23.09
N SER A 393 12.67 23.00 -23.90
CA SER A 393 14.05 23.08 -24.39
C SER A 393 15.07 23.17 -23.25
N GLY A 394 16.05 22.27 -23.27
CA GLY A 394 17.15 22.21 -22.30
C GLY A 394 16.99 21.20 -21.17
N HIS A 395 15.84 20.54 -21.05
CA HIS A 395 15.53 19.60 -19.95
C HIS A 395 15.69 18.13 -20.37
N GLY A 396 16.81 17.80 -21.01
CA GLY A 396 17.14 16.42 -21.35
C GLY A 396 16.24 15.74 -22.39
N ALA A 397 15.36 16.46 -23.09
CA ALA A 397 14.55 15.90 -24.17
C ALA A 397 14.25 16.95 -25.26
N VAL A 398 13.82 16.47 -26.43
CA VAL A 398 13.36 17.28 -27.56
C VAL A 398 11.83 17.29 -27.59
N ASP A 399 11.23 18.48 -27.62
CA ASP A 399 9.77 18.63 -27.76
C ASP A 399 9.32 18.22 -29.15
N LEU A 400 8.29 17.37 -29.24
CA LEU A 400 7.67 16.97 -30.52
C LEU A 400 6.45 17.81 -30.89
N GLU A 401 5.92 18.60 -29.97
CA GLU A 401 4.83 19.54 -30.24
C GLU A 401 5.32 20.82 -30.94
N SER A 402 4.45 21.37 -31.79
CA SER A 402 4.64 22.67 -32.42
C SER A 402 3.45 23.59 -32.07
N PRO A 403 3.69 24.74 -31.41
CA PRO A 403 4.99 25.25 -30.97
C PRO A 403 5.60 24.41 -29.82
N PRO A 404 6.93 24.45 -29.62
CA PRO A 404 7.58 23.76 -28.50
C PRO A 404 6.94 24.10 -27.15
N ARG A 405 7.03 23.18 -26.19
CA ARG A 405 6.39 23.24 -24.85
C ARG A 405 4.87 23.13 -24.83
N SER A 406 4.20 23.05 -25.97
CA SER A 406 2.74 22.90 -26.02
C SER A 406 2.33 21.50 -25.58
N SER A 407 1.19 21.39 -24.90
CA SER A 407 0.55 20.10 -24.64
C SER A 407 -0.15 19.61 -25.90
N CYS A 408 -0.06 18.31 -26.22
CA CYS A 408 -0.86 17.70 -27.28
C CYS A 408 -2.29 17.33 -26.82
N GLY A 409 -2.66 17.77 -25.62
CA GLY A 409 -4.01 17.69 -25.06
C GLY A 409 -4.03 17.24 -23.60
N THR A 410 -5.19 17.39 -22.98
CA THR A 410 -5.49 16.83 -21.66
C THR A 410 -6.30 15.55 -21.85
N MET A 411 -5.75 14.40 -21.46
CA MET A 411 -6.32 13.08 -21.74
C MET A 411 -5.86 12.04 -20.71
N PRO A 412 -6.44 10.83 -20.66
CA PRO A 412 -5.90 9.72 -19.87
C PRO A 412 -4.45 9.40 -20.26
N LEU A 413 -3.63 8.95 -19.30
CA LEU A 413 -2.22 8.62 -19.56
C LEU A 413 -2.06 7.59 -20.70
N ALA A 414 -2.91 6.57 -20.75
CA ALA A 414 -2.86 5.56 -21.80
C ALA A 414 -3.06 6.16 -23.20
N ASP A 415 -3.93 7.18 -23.34
CA ASP A 415 -4.14 7.88 -24.61
C ASP A 415 -2.94 8.77 -24.96
N CYS A 416 -2.29 9.35 -23.95
CA CYS A 416 -1.05 10.12 -24.11
C CYS A 416 0.09 9.22 -24.63
N GLN A 417 0.29 8.06 -24.00
CA GLN A 417 1.26 7.05 -24.43
C GLN A 417 0.93 6.53 -25.84
N LYS A 418 -0.33 6.20 -26.13
CA LYS A 418 -0.78 5.81 -27.46
C LYS A 418 -0.50 6.87 -28.53
N LYS A 419 -0.68 8.16 -28.21
CA LYS A 419 -0.29 9.24 -29.12
C LYS A 419 1.22 9.24 -29.37
N CYS A 420 2.04 8.99 -28.37
CA CYS A 420 3.49 8.83 -28.55
C CYS A 420 3.82 7.60 -29.39
N ASP A 421 3.12 6.48 -29.24
CA ASP A 421 3.29 5.29 -30.11
C ASP A 421 2.99 5.59 -31.58
N GLN A 422 1.97 6.42 -31.82
CA GLN A 422 1.57 6.87 -33.15
C GLN A 422 2.43 8.00 -33.72
N THR A 423 3.39 8.52 -32.94
CA THR A 423 4.23 9.65 -33.34
C THR A 423 5.64 9.17 -33.65
N GLN A 424 6.04 9.34 -34.91
CA GLN A 424 7.39 9.00 -35.35
C GLN A 424 8.44 9.77 -34.54
N GLY A 425 9.45 9.05 -34.03
CA GLY A 425 10.54 9.62 -33.23
C GLY A 425 10.17 9.96 -31.78
N CYS A 426 8.98 9.59 -31.31
CA CYS A 426 8.63 9.75 -29.90
C CYS A 426 9.24 8.62 -29.06
N ASP A 427 10.09 8.99 -28.11
CA ASP A 427 10.75 8.10 -27.15
C ASP A 427 10.01 8.03 -25.83
N GLY A 428 9.03 8.91 -25.60
CA GLY A 428 8.30 8.96 -24.35
C GLY A 428 7.37 10.16 -24.22
N VAL A 429 6.69 10.24 -23.08
CA VAL A 429 5.83 11.37 -22.73
C VAL A 429 6.25 11.96 -21.40
N THR A 430 6.36 13.28 -21.34
CA THR A 430 6.35 14.00 -20.07
C THR A 430 4.91 14.44 -19.82
N VAL A 431 4.43 14.30 -18.59
CA VAL A 431 3.03 14.55 -18.24
C VAL A 431 2.92 15.38 -16.97
N VAL A 432 1.85 16.17 -16.89
CA VAL A 432 1.44 16.87 -15.66
C VAL A 432 0.05 16.42 -15.31
N ALA A 433 -0.16 15.97 -14.07
CA ALA A 433 -1.50 15.63 -13.58
C ALA A 433 -2.47 16.82 -13.72
N GLN A 434 -3.68 16.52 -14.18
CA GLN A 434 -4.80 17.46 -14.31
C GLN A 434 -6.00 16.94 -13.49
N GLN A 435 -7.05 17.75 -13.41
CA GLN A 435 -8.29 17.32 -12.75
C GLN A 435 -8.92 16.11 -13.47
N GLY A 436 -9.67 15.30 -12.72
CA GLY A 436 -10.40 14.15 -13.29
C GLY A 436 -9.56 12.94 -13.69
N GLY A 437 -8.32 12.79 -13.18
CA GLY A 437 -7.44 11.67 -13.54
C GLY A 437 -6.79 11.79 -14.93
N LEU A 438 -6.90 12.98 -15.54
CA LEU A 438 -6.30 13.30 -16.83
C LEU A 438 -4.87 13.80 -16.64
N VAL A 439 -4.10 13.79 -17.72
CA VAL A 439 -2.78 14.39 -17.79
C VAL A 439 -2.69 15.38 -18.95
N ALA A 440 -2.00 16.50 -18.74
CA ALA A 440 -1.51 17.31 -19.84
C ALA A 440 -0.31 16.57 -20.46
N CYS A 441 -0.45 16.19 -21.73
CA CYS A 441 0.46 15.29 -22.41
C CYS A 441 1.48 16.05 -23.27
N TYR A 442 2.77 15.72 -23.13
CA TYR A 442 3.86 16.31 -23.91
C TYR A 442 4.75 15.21 -24.49
N ARG A 443 4.74 15.02 -25.82
CA ARG A 443 5.53 13.96 -26.46
C ARG A 443 6.98 14.41 -26.61
N LYS A 444 7.90 13.49 -26.33
CA LYS A 444 9.33 13.77 -26.25
C LYS A 444 10.12 12.82 -27.15
N ALA A 445 11.15 13.35 -27.77
CA ALA A 445 12.19 12.60 -28.49
C ALA A 445 13.53 12.77 -27.79
N ASN A 446 14.46 11.83 -28.01
CA ASN A 446 15.82 11.81 -27.49
C ASN A 446 15.89 12.04 -25.97
N ILE A 447 15.05 11.35 -25.19
CA ILE A 447 15.00 11.52 -23.73
C ILE A 447 16.30 11.00 -23.10
N THR A 448 17.01 11.90 -22.44
CA THR A 448 18.22 11.67 -21.65
C THR A 448 17.91 11.98 -20.18
N LEU A 449 17.45 10.97 -19.44
CA LEU A 449 16.92 11.14 -18.08
C LEU A 449 17.87 11.85 -17.11
N SER A 450 19.18 11.62 -17.22
CA SER A 450 20.19 12.26 -16.36
C SER A 450 20.33 13.77 -16.58
N GLN A 451 19.70 14.31 -17.64
CA GLN A 451 19.65 15.74 -17.96
C GLN A 451 18.26 16.33 -17.72
N CYS A 452 17.28 15.52 -17.30
CA CYS A 452 15.99 16.02 -16.90
C CYS A 452 16.08 16.59 -15.47
N ASP A 453 15.29 17.62 -15.19
CA ASP A 453 15.25 18.18 -13.85
C ASP A 453 14.53 17.20 -12.90
N TYR A 454 14.93 17.20 -11.64
CA TYR A 454 14.31 16.38 -10.59
C TYR A 454 13.95 17.24 -9.38
N GLY A 455 12.74 17.05 -8.83
CA GLY A 455 12.32 17.69 -7.57
C GLY A 455 11.94 19.18 -7.67
N ASN A 456 11.56 19.67 -8.85
CA ASN A 456 11.02 21.03 -9.02
C ASN A 456 9.54 21.13 -8.57
N ALA A 457 9.09 22.36 -8.28
CA ALA A 457 7.76 22.69 -7.72
C ALA A 457 6.56 22.35 -8.63
N TRP A 458 6.80 21.77 -9.81
CA TRP A 458 5.80 21.33 -10.76
C TRP A 458 5.87 19.82 -10.88
N SER A 459 4.77 19.13 -10.61
CA SER A 459 4.68 17.68 -10.58
C SER A 459 4.66 17.06 -11.98
N PHE A 460 5.79 17.12 -12.66
CA PHE A 460 6.01 16.43 -13.91
C PHE A 460 6.47 14.99 -13.65
N ASP A 461 5.89 14.05 -14.36
CA ASP A 461 6.38 12.68 -14.49
C ASP A 461 6.80 12.44 -15.94
N THR A 462 7.88 11.70 -16.16
CA THR A 462 8.29 11.29 -17.51
C THR A 462 8.19 9.79 -17.68
N TRP A 463 7.66 9.36 -18.82
CA TRP A 463 7.49 7.97 -19.20
C TRP A 463 8.27 7.72 -20.47
N THR A 464 9.25 6.83 -20.43
CA THR A 464 10.04 6.46 -21.62
C THR A 464 9.54 5.16 -22.20
N LYS A 465 9.58 5.00 -23.52
CA LYS A 465 9.34 3.71 -24.15
C LYS A 465 10.37 2.69 -23.65
N LEU A 466 9.91 1.48 -23.34
CA LEU A 466 10.75 0.31 -23.17
C LEU A 466 11.19 -0.12 -24.57
N SER A 467 12.50 -0.17 -24.83
CA SER A 467 13.02 -0.56 -26.14
C SER A 467 12.71 -2.04 -26.42
N GLU A 468 12.29 -2.37 -27.65
CA GLU A 468 11.95 -3.74 -28.11
C GLU A 468 13.16 -4.70 -28.17
N HIS A 469 14.29 -4.39 -27.54
CA HIS A 469 15.54 -5.14 -27.66
C HIS A 469 15.98 -5.81 -26.35
N VAL A 470 15.16 -6.71 -25.77
CA VAL A 470 15.66 -7.88 -24.99
C VAL A 470 14.58 -8.98 -24.95
N ILE A 471 14.32 -9.64 -26.09
CA ILE A 471 13.84 -11.03 -26.09
C ILE A 471 14.70 -11.77 -27.10
N GLU A 472 15.93 -12.10 -26.69
CA GLU A 472 16.66 -13.18 -27.36
C GLU A 472 16.02 -14.49 -26.89
N SER A 473 15.36 -15.16 -27.82
CA SER A 473 14.91 -16.54 -27.73
C SER A 473 16.09 -17.44 -27.37
N ALA A 474 16.06 -18.03 -26.18
CA ALA A 474 16.84 -19.22 -25.88
C ALA A 474 16.16 -20.42 -26.54
N GLU A 475 16.78 -20.95 -27.60
CA GLU A 475 16.57 -22.32 -28.09
C GLU A 475 17.17 -23.35 -27.11
#